data_AF-A0A7H1BIH7-F1
#
_entry.id   AF-A0A7H1BIH7-F1
#
_cell.length_a   1.000
_cell.length_b   1.000
_cell.length_c   1.000
_cell.angle_alpha   90.00
_cell.angle_beta   90.00
_cell.angle_gamma   90.00
#
_symmetry.space_group_name_H-M   'P 1'
#
loop_
_entity.id
_entity.type
_entity.pdbx_description
1 polymer ?
#
loop_
_entity_poly.entity_id
_entity_poly.type
_entity_poly.pdbx_seq_one_letter_code
_entity_poly.pdbx_strand_id
1 'polypeptide(L)'
;MRMTDGAYEQSGLDPETYLLTRIAALVAMGAAPASYLLNLGAAEDIGVPPARIQGTLVAIAPVVGSARVVTAAHGIGDAFGLHLLPLPDGGDEDEGATT
;
A
#
# COMPACT_ATOMS: atom_id res chain seq x y z
N MET A 1 15.84 -10.71 12.51
CA MET A 1 14.89 -9.60 12.30
C MET A 1 14.51 -9.07 13.68
N ARG A 2 15.20 -8.05 14.22
CA ARG A 2 15.03 -7.60 15.63
C ARG A 2 14.64 -6.11 15.76
N MET A 3 14.65 -5.35 14.65
CA MET A 3 14.35 -3.92 14.65
C MET A 3 12.84 -3.60 14.67
N THR A 4 11.98 -4.56 14.34
CA THR A 4 10.52 -4.38 14.28
C THR A 4 9.83 -4.65 15.62
N ASP A 5 10.36 -5.58 16.42
CA ASP A 5 9.71 -6.03 17.66
C ASP A 5 9.63 -4.90 18.70
N GLY A 6 10.71 -4.13 18.85
CA GLY A 6 10.71 -2.98 19.76
C GLY A 6 9.76 -1.87 19.33
N ALA A 7 9.55 -1.66 18.03
CA ALA A 7 8.62 -0.65 17.52
C ALA A 7 7.16 -1.07 17.71
N TYR A 8 6.86 -2.36 17.59
CA TYR A 8 5.53 -2.91 17.89
C TYR A 8 5.19 -2.72 19.36
N GLU A 9 6.05 -3.19 20.26
CA GLU A 9 5.85 -3.09 21.71
C GLU A 9 5.68 -1.64 22.19
N GLN A 10 6.51 -0.71 21.69
CA GLN A 10 6.44 0.71 22.06
C GLN A 10 5.21 1.43 21.50
N SER A 11 4.63 0.95 20.41
CA SER A 11 3.46 1.60 19.80
C SER A 11 2.18 1.46 20.63
N GLY A 12 2.08 0.39 21.43
CA GLY A 12 0.86 0.04 22.16
C GLY A 12 -0.32 -0.35 21.25
N LEU A 13 -0.10 -0.52 19.95
CA LEU A 13 -1.12 -0.96 19.00
C LEU A 13 -1.33 -2.46 19.11
N ASP A 14 -2.55 -2.91 18.87
CA ASP A 14 -2.81 -4.33 18.62
C ASP A 14 -2.12 -4.79 17.32
N PRO A 15 -1.88 -6.11 17.15
CA PRO A 15 -1.13 -6.64 16.01
C PRO A 15 -1.68 -6.20 14.65
N GLU A 16 -3.01 -6.21 14.50
CA GLU A 16 -3.66 -5.84 13.23
C GLU A 16 -3.46 -4.36 12.95
N THR A 17 -3.77 -3.49 13.91
CA THR A 17 -3.62 -2.04 13.74
C THR A 17 -2.17 -1.66 13.46
N TYR A 18 -1.20 -2.34 14.08
CA TYR A 18 0.22 -2.11 13.81
C TYR A 18 0.60 -2.43 12.36
N LEU A 19 0.18 -3.57 11.83
CA LEU A 19 0.47 -3.98 10.45
C LEU A 19 -0.22 -3.08 9.42
N LEU A 20 -1.50 -2.74 9.65
CA LEU A 20 -2.23 -1.81 8.78
C LEU A 20 -1.58 -0.43 8.75
N THR A 21 -1.11 0.06 9.89
CA THR A 21 -0.37 1.33 10.00
C THR A 21 0.92 1.30 9.20
N ARG A 22 1.66 0.19 9.25
CA ARG A 22 2.89 0.02 8.46
C ARG A 22 2.61 -0.04 6.97
N ILE A 23 1.57 -0.75 6.55
CA ILE A 23 1.14 -0.78 5.15
C ILE A 23 0.80 0.64 4.68
N ALA A 24 0.01 1.39 5.45
CA ALA A 24 -0.33 2.77 5.13
C ALA A 24 0.91 3.68 5.00
N ALA A 25 1.87 3.54 5.90
CA ALA A 25 3.12 4.30 5.85
C ALA A 25 3.96 3.96 4.60
N LEU A 26 4.06 2.68 4.23
CA LEU A 26 4.76 2.27 3.01
C LEU A 26 4.11 2.82 1.75
N VAL A 27 2.77 2.82 1.69
CA VAL A 27 2.02 3.44 0.59
C VAL A 27 2.34 4.93 0.53
N ALA A 28 2.26 5.64 1.66
CA ALA A 28 2.56 7.07 1.74
C ALA A 28 3.98 7.41 1.26
N MET A 29 4.94 6.54 1.54
CA MET A 29 6.34 6.70 1.13
C MET A 29 6.61 6.29 -0.32
N GLY A 30 5.67 5.64 -1.01
CA GLY A 30 5.92 5.08 -2.34
C GLY A 30 7.00 3.99 -2.31
N ALA A 31 6.98 3.13 -1.29
CA ALA A 31 8.00 2.10 -1.09
C ALA A 31 8.06 1.10 -2.24
N ALA A 32 9.20 0.41 -2.38
CA ALA A 32 9.39 -0.65 -3.36
C ALA A 32 8.42 -1.83 -3.12
N PRO A 33 7.96 -2.53 -4.19
CA PRO A 33 7.00 -3.65 -4.12
C PRO A 33 7.31 -4.71 -3.05
N ALA A 34 8.59 -5.10 -2.92
CA ALA A 34 9.04 -6.11 -1.95
C ALA A 34 8.77 -5.71 -0.49
N SER A 35 8.71 -4.41 -0.17
CA SER A 35 8.43 -3.92 1.18
C SER A 35 6.98 -4.18 1.60
N TYR A 36 6.04 -4.24 0.65
CA TYR A 36 4.64 -4.57 0.96
C TYR A 36 4.48 -6.05 1.28
N LEU A 37 5.15 -6.93 0.53
CA LEU A 37 5.06 -8.39 0.72
C LEU A 37 5.34 -8.83 2.15
N LEU A 38 6.38 -8.27 2.78
CA LEU A 38 6.73 -8.60 4.16
C LEU A 38 5.61 -8.25 5.16
N ASN A 39 4.91 -7.13 4.94
CA ASN A 39 3.85 -6.69 5.85
C ASN A 39 2.52 -7.37 5.52
N LEU A 40 2.26 -7.70 4.25
CA LEU A 40 1.09 -8.46 3.82
C LEU A 40 1.17 -9.92 4.26
N GLY A 41 2.32 -10.58 4.15
CA GLY A 41 2.52 -11.93 4.66
C GLY A 41 2.36 -12.00 6.18
N ALA A 42 2.94 -11.04 6.91
CA ALA A 42 2.73 -10.95 8.36
C ALA A 42 1.25 -10.70 8.75
N ALA A 43 0.50 -9.98 7.92
CA ALA A 43 -0.93 -9.75 8.12
C ALA A 43 -1.75 -11.01 7.84
N GLU A 44 -1.39 -11.78 6.82
CA GLU A 44 -1.97 -13.10 6.51
C GLU A 44 -1.71 -14.10 7.65
N ASP A 45 -0.47 -14.16 8.17
CA ASP A 45 -0.07 -15.08 9.24
C ASP A 45 -0.89 -14.90 10.53
N ILE A 46 -1.34 -13.66 10.82
CA ILE A 46 -2.20 -13.37 11.98
C ILE A 46 -3.70 -13.31 11.63
N GLY A 47 -4.07 -13.60 10.39
CA GLY A 47 -5.46 -13.68 9.94
C GLY A 47 -6.16 -12.33 9.69
N VAL A 48 -5.42 -11.25 9.37
CA VAL A 48 -6.04 -9.98 8.98
C VAL A 48 -6.82 -10.18 7.67
N PRO A 49 -8.14 -9.90 7.63
CA PRO A 49 -8.90 -10.13 6.43
C PRO A 49 -8.52 -9.11 5.34
N PRO A 50 -8.45 -9.52 4.06
CA PRO A 50 -8.09 -8.62 2.96
C PRO A 50 -8.94 -7.34 2.87
N ALA A 51 -10.21 -7.43 3.28
CA ALA A 51 -11.13 -6.29 3.35
C ALA A 51 -10.63 -5.17 4.28
N ARG A 52 -9.86 -5.50 5.33
CA ARG A 52 -9.28 -4.50 6.25
C ARG A 52 -8.13 -3.75 5.58
N ILE A 53 -7.28 -4.46 4.84
CA ILE A 53 -6.22 -3.86 4.04
C ILE A 53 -6.82 -2.94 2.97
N GLN A 54 -7.84 -3.41 2.24
CA GLN A 54 -8.56 -2.59 1.27
C GLN A 54 -9.19 -1.35 1.93
N GLY A 55 -9.84 -1.53 3.09
CA GLY A 55 -10.40 -0.44 3.88
C GLY A 55 -9.35 0.60 4.28
N THR A 56 -8.15 0.17 4.68
CA THR A 56 -7.02 1.06 4.96
C THR A 56 -6.59 1.85 3.73
N LEU A 57 -6.46 1.20 2.56
CA LEU A 57 -6.10 1.88 1.31
C LEU A 57 -7.14 2.93 0.91
N VAL A 58 -8.43 2.60 1.02
CA VAL A 58 -9.54 3.52 0.77
C VAL A 58 -9.50 4.70 1.76
N ALA A 59 -9.24 4.42 3.04
CA ALA A 59 -9.21 5.46 4.08
C ALA A 59 -8.07 6.47 3.87
N ILE A 60 -6.90 6.03 3.40
CA ILE A 60 -5.75 6.92 3.20
C ILE A 60 -5.74 7.63 1.84
N ALA A 61 -6.51 7.16 0.86
CA ALA A 61 -6.49 7.71 -0.51
C ALA A 61 -6.67 9.24 -0.58
N PRO A 62 -7.60 9.87 0.18
CA PRO A 62 -7.74 11.33 0.18
C PRO A 62 -6.53 12.07 0.78
N VAL A 63 -5.72 11.42 1.61
CA VAL A 63 -4.57 12.01 2.30
C VAL A 63 -3.30 11.88 1.47
N VAL A 64 -3.06 10.69 0.90
CA VAL A 64 -1.80 10.39 0.20
C VAL A 64 -1.89 10.53 -1.32
N GLY A 65 -3.10 10.68 -1.86
CA GLY A 65 -3.41 10.79 -3.28
C GLY A 65 -3.74 9.43 -3.92
N SER A 66 -4.80 9.39 -4.74
CA SER A 66 -5.29 8.17 -5.40
C SER A 66 -4.24 7.51 -6.31
N ALA A 67 -3.44 8.31 -7.03
CA ALA A 67 -2.37 7.78 -7.90
C ALA A 67 -1.38 6.92 -7.11
N ARG A 68 -0.99 7.35 -5.92
CA ARG A 68 -0.05 6.62 -5.05
C ARG A 68 -0.64 5.31 -4.53
N VAL A 69 -1.93 5.32 -4.18
CA VAL A 69 -2.65 4.10 -3.77
C VAL A 69 -2.73 3.09 -4.92
N VAL A 70 -3.03 3.56 -6.14
CA VAL A 70 -3.09 2.72 -7.34
C VAL A 70 -1.72 2.14 -7.68
N THR A 71 -0.65 2.93 -7.66
CA THR A 71 0.73 2.44 -7.86
C THR A 71 1.10 1.37 -6.83
N ALA A 72 0.74 1.57 -5.56
CA ALA A 72 0.99 0.57 -4.53
C ALA A 72 0.19 -0.72 -4.77
N ALA A 73 -1.09 -0.62 -5.17
CA ALA A 73 -1.91 -1.77 -5.52
C ALA A 73 -1.34 -2.55 -6.72
N HIS A 74 -0.81 -1.85 -7.73
CA HIS A 74 -0.10 -2.45 -8.85
C HIS A 74 1.18 -3.17 -8.40
N GLY A 75 2.02 -2.51 -7.61
CA GLY A 75 3.24 -3.12 -7.08
C GLY A 75 2.95 -4.35 -6.22
N ILE A 76 1.85 -4.35 -5.47
CA ILE A 76 1.38 -5.53 -4.73
C ILE A 76 0.97 -6.64 -5.71
N GLY A 77 0.14 -6.34 -6.72
CA GLY A 77 -0.29 -7.29 -7.75
C GLY A 77 0.89 -7.95 -8.46
N ASP A 78 1.86 -7.16 -8.92
CA ASP A 78 3.08 -7.64 -9.58
C ASP A 78 3.89 -8.57 -8.67
N ALA A 79 4.00 -8.22 -7.39
CA ALA A 79 4.73 -9.00 -6.40
C ALA A 79 4.07 -10.36 -6.12
N PHE A 80 2.76 -10.49 -6.32
CA PHE A 80 2.01 -11.75 -6.27
C PHE A 80 1.94 -12.48 -7.63
N GLY A 81 2.60 -11.98 -8.68
CA GLY A 81 2.51 -12.53 -10.03
C GLY A 81 1.13 -12.32 -10.68
N LEU A 82 0.30 -11.44 -10.10
CA LEU A 82 -0.97 -11.02 -10.64
C LEU A 82 -0.72 -9.86 -11.59
N HIS A 83 -0.27 -10.18 -12.80
CA HIS A 83 -0.03 -9.19 -13.86
C HIS A 83 -1.37 -8.53 -14.23
N LEU A 84 -1.74 -7.48 -13.50
CA LEU A 84 -2.85 -6.62 -13.87
C LEU A 84 -2.43 -5.77 -15.08
N LEU A 85 -3.41 -5.47 -15.92
CA LEU A 85 -3.21 -4.72 -17.16
C LEU A 85 -2.41 -3.44 -16.89
N PRO A 86 -1.55 -3.00 -17.84
CA PRO A 86 -0.79 -1.77 -17.68
C PRO A 86 -1.72 -0.62 -17.30
N LEU A 87 -1.29 0.23 -16.36
CA LEU A 87 -2.01 1.47 -16.05
C LEU A 87 -2.25 2.19 -17.39
N PRO A 88 -3.46 2.71 -17.65
CA PRO A 88 -3.63 3.59 -18.79
C PRO A 88 -2.58 4.70 -18.64
N ASP A 89 -1.73 4.84 -19.66
CA ASP A 89 -0.79 5.95 -19.72
C ASP A 89 -1.61 7.21 -19.42
N GLY A 90 -1.24 7.92 -18.35
CA GLY A 90 -1.85 9.19 -18.02
C GLY A 90 -1.48 10.12 -19.15
N GLY A 91 -2.32 10.14 -20.19
CA GLY A 91 -2.12 10.97 -21.37
C GLY A 91 -1.90 12.37 -20.88
N ASP A 92 -0.73 12.91 -21.23
CA ASP A 92 -0.40 14.29 -21.01
C ASP A 92 -1.59 15.13 -21.49
N GLU A 93 -2.24 15.83 -20.56
CA GLU A 93 -3.17 16.90 -20.90
C GLU A 93 -2.32 18.05 -21.44
N ASP A 94 -1.81 17.89 -22.66
CA ASP A 94 -1.09 18.95 -23.35
C ASP A 94 -1.96 19.57 -24.45
N GLU A 95 -2.19 20.87 -24.24
CA GLU A 95 -2.49 21.91 -25.21
C GLU A 95 -3.60 21.66 -26.25
N GLY A 96 -4.83 21.96 -25.82
CA GLY A 96 -5.81 22.58 -26.69
C GLY A 96 -5.58 24.09 -26.84
N ALA A 97 -4.43 24.51 -27.38
CA ALA A 97 -4.34 25.82 -28.01
C ALA A 97 -4.93 25.67 -29.43
N THR A 98 -6.09 26.28 -29.72
CA THR A 98 -6.39 26.92 -31.01
C THR A 98 -7.77 27.61 -31.00
N THR A 99 -7.70 28.91 -31.28
CA THR A 99 -8.73 29.89 -31.71
C THR A 99 -9.57 30.57 -30.64
#